data_AF-A0A8D1D2F4-F1
#
_entry.id   AF-A0A8D1D2F4-F1
#
_cell.length_a   1.000
_cell.length_b   1.000
_cell.length_c   1.000
_cell.angle_alpha   90.00
_cell.angle_beta   90.00
_cell.angle_gamma   90.00
#
_symmetry.space_group_name_H-M   'P 1'
#
loop_
_entity.id
_entity.type
_entity.pdbx_description
1 polymer ?
#
loop_
_entity_poly.entity_id
_entity_poly.type
_entity_poly.pdbx_seq_one_letter_code
_entity_poly.pdbx_strand_id
1 'polypeptide(L)'
;MQCNETDSTSGNSTTNADEEDEGPQICRVCGDKATGYHFNVMTCEGCKGFFRRAIKRNARPRCLFRKGACEITRKTRRQCQACRLRKCLESGMRKEMIMSDAAVEQRRALIRRKKREQIGAQPPGAKGLTEEQRTMISELMNAQMKTFDTTFTHFKNFRLPEVLSSSLEIPECLQTPLSREEAAKWSKLREDLCSVKLSLQLRGEDGSVWNYKPPADNSGKEIFSLLPHIADMSTYMFKGIINFAKVISYFSLCPPTGGFQQLLLQPMLKFHYMLKKLQLHKEEYVLMQAISLFSPDRPGVVQRQVVDQLQERFAITLKAYIECNRPQPAHRFLFLKIMAMLTELRSINAQHTQRLLRIQDIHPFATPLMQELFSITES
;
A
#
# COMPACT_ATOMS: atom_id res chain seq x y z
N MET A 1 12.22 -17.70 -56.52
CA MET A 1 11.53 -18.49 -55.48
C MET A 1 12.10 -18.12 -54.13
N GLN A 2 11.19 -17.96 -53.18
CA GLN A 2 11.28 -17.76 -51.73
C GLN A 2 12.20 -16.68 -51.10
N CYS A 3 11.51 -15.87 -50.31
CA CYS A 3 11.92 -14.81 -49.40
C CYS A 3 12.19 -15.32 -47.96
N ASN A 4 12.75 -14.42 -47.13
CA ASN A 4 12.48 -14.18 -45.69
C ASN A 4 12.90 -15.29 -44.70
N GLU A 5 13.28 -15.06 -43.44
CA GLU A 5 13.20 -13.93 -42.51
C GLU A 5 14.16 -14.28 -41.34
N THR A 6 14.97 -13.35 -40.83
CA THR A 6 15.60 -13.47 -39.50
C THR A 6 14.89 -12.52 -38.56
N ASP A 7 14.21 -13.10 -37.59
CA ASP A 7 13.38 -12.45 -36.59
C ASP A 7 14.23 -11.64 -35.59
N SER A 8 13.72 -10.45 -35.30
CA SER A 8 14.37 -9.39 -34.53
C SER A 8 13.86 -9.40 -33.09
N THR A 9 14.74 -9.73 -32.15
CA THR A 9 14.55 -9.52 -30.71
C THR A 9 15.36 -8.30 -30.27
N SER A 10 14.68 -7.19 -29.98
CA SER A 10 15.14 -6.06 -29.14
C SER A 10 13.95 -5.10 -29.03
N GLY A 11 13.32 -4.95 -27.86
CA GLY A 11 13.91 -4.27 -26.72
C GLY A 11 13.11 -2.98 -26.52
N ASN A 12 12.03 -3.07 -25.74
CA ASN A 12 11.08 -1.99 -25.50
C ASN A 12 11.70 -0.99 -24.51
N SER A 13 12.26 0.11 -25.01
CA SER A 13 12.80 1.20 -24.17
C SER A 13 11.79 2.33 -24.05
N THR A 14 11.07 2.33 -22.94
CA THR A 14 10.49 3.53 -22.33
C THR A 14 11.60 4.51 -21.96
N THR A 15 11.69 5.64 -22.66
CA THR A 15 12.56 6.76 -22.25
C THR A 15 11.69 7.89 -21.71
N ASN A 16 11.64 7.97 -20.38
CA ASN A 16 11.54 9.24 -19.66
C ASN A 16 12.96 9.82 -19.60
N ALA A 17 13.15 11.00 -20.21
CA ALA A 17 14.34 11.86 -20.23
C ALA A 17 13.94 13.02 -21.17
N ASP A 18 14.03 14.33 -20.89
CA ASP A 18 14.64 15.14 -19.85
C ASP A 18 13.84 16.47 -19.80
N GLU A 19 13.65 17.04 -18.61
CA GLU A 19 13.19 18.44 -18.46
C GLU A 19 14.40 19.35 -18.72
N GLU A 20 14.67 19.64 -19.99
CA GLU A 20 15.51 20.77 -20.39
C GLU A 20 14.61 21.96 -20.80
N ASP A 21 14.97 23.13 -20.28
CA ASP A 21 14.36 24.45 -20.53
C ASP A 21 14.49 24.85 -22.02
N GLU A 22 13.70 24.21 -22.89
CA GLU A 22 13.49 24.71 -24.24
C GLU A 22 12.45 25.85 -24.18
N GLY A 23 12.87 27.06 -24.57
CA GLY A 23 12.04 28.25 -24.62
C GLY A 23 10.70 28.07 -25.36
N PRO A 24 9.82 29.09 -25.35
CA PRO A 24 8.43 28.95 -25.82
C PRO A 24 8.36 28.36 -27.23
N GLN A 25 7.91 27.11 -27.36
CA GLN A 25 7.81 26.44 -28.65
C GLN A 25 6.86 27.22 -29.58
N ILE A 26 7.37 27.73 -30.70
CA ILE A 26 6.62 28.57 -31.63
C ILE A 26 6.13 27.74 -32.82
N CYS A 27 4.87 27.95 -33.22
CA CYS A 27 4.28 27.30 -34.38
C CYS A 27 4.93 27.79 -35.68
N ARG A 28 5.61 26.89 -36.39
CA ARG A 28 6.34 27.20 -37.64
C ARG A 28 5.46 27.76 -38.78
N VAL A 29 4.14 27.59 -38.70
CA VAL A 29 3.20 28.11 -39.70
C VAL A 29 2.77 29.55 -39.42
N CYS A 30 2.43 29.90 -38.18
CA CYS A 30 1.76 31.17 -37.88
C CYS A 30 2.35 31.97 -36.71
N GLY A 31 3.42 31.49 -36.08
CA GLY A 31 4.06 32.19 -34.97
C GLY A 31 3.28 32.14 -33.63
N ASP A 32 2.18 31.41 -33.57
CA ASP A 32 1.39 31.21 -32.34
C ASP A 32 2.07 30.19 -31.40
N LYS A 33 1.66 30.12 -30.13
CA LYS A 33 2.20 29.12 -29.19
C LYS A 33 1.93 27.71 -29.70
N ALA A 34 2.98 26.92 -29.90
CA ALA A 34 2.86 25.53 -30.33
C ALA A 34 2.42 24.64 -29.17
N THR A 35 1.68 23.58 -29.49
CA THR A 35 1.25 22.56 -28.52
C THR A 35 2.02 21.25 -28.67
N GLY A 36 2.98 21.20 -29.61
CA GLY A 36 3.79 20.03 -29.91
C GLY A 36 3.89 19.77 -31.41
N TYR A 37 4.45 18.61 -31.75
CA TYR A 37 4.56 18.13 -33.13
C TYR A 37 3.22 17.59 -33.62
N HIS A 38 2.71 18.15 -34.72
CA HIS A 38 1.53 17.64 -35.42
C HIS A 38 1.87 17.42 -36.88
N PHE A 39 1.63 16.20 -37.38
CA PHE A 39 1.95 15.82 -38.75
C PHE A 39 3.42 16.12 -39.13
N ASN A 40 4.35 15.84 -38.21
CA ASN A 40 5.80 16.03 -38.31
C ASN A 40 6.33 17.48 -38.13
N VAL A 41 5.51 18.43 -37.70
CA VAL A 41 5.94 19.84 -37.54
C VAL A 41 5.46 20.42 -36.22
N MET A 42 6.34 21.17 -35.53
CA MET A 42 5.99 21.96 -34.34
C MET A 42 4.93 23.01 -34.69
N THR A 43 3.69 22.80 -34.25
CA THR A 43 2.55 23.66 -34.62
C THR A 43 1.57 23.86 -33.47
N CYS A 44 0.71 24.87 -33.62
CA CYS A 44 -0.41 25.10 -32.70
C CYS A 44 -1.66 24.29 -33.11
N GLU A 45 -2.59 24.09 -32.18
CA GLU A 45 -3.88 23.41 -32.45
C GLU A 45 -4.66 24.02 -33.61
N GLY A 46 -4.55 25.34 -33.80
CA GLY A 46 -5.21 26.05 -34.89
C GLY A 46 -4.71 25.63 -36.28
N CYS A 47 -3.40 25.43 -36.45
CA CYS A 47 -2.80 25.01 -37.74
C CYS A 47 -2.93 23.51 -37.96
N LYS A 48 -2.77 22.69 -36.91
CA LYS A 48 -3.10 21.26 -36.90
C LYS A 48 -4.53 21.00 -37.41
N GLY A 49 -5.52 21.66 -36.80
CA GLY A 49 -6.93 21.47 -37.16
C GLY A 49 -7.25 21.96 -38.57
N PHE A 50 -6.65 23.07 -39.00
CA PHE A 50 -6.79 23.60 -40.35
C PHE A 50 -6.23 22.63 -41.40
N PHE A 51 -4.98 22.18 -41.23
CA PHE A 51 -4.31 21.26 -42.16
C PHE A 51 -5.10 19.95 -42.32
N ARG A 52 -5.51 19.34 -41.20
CA ARG A 52 -6.34 18.13 -41.21
C ARG A 52 -7.62 18.29 -42.03
N ARG A 53 -8.36 19.41 -41.86
CA ARG A 53 -9.61 19.66 -42.59
C ARG A 53 -9.35 19.95 -44.06
N ALA A 54 -8.32 20.72 -44.38
CA ALA A 54 -7.97 21.08 -45.74
C ALA A 54 -7.60 19.84 -46.57
N ILE A 55 -6.77 18.94 -46.02
CA ILE A 55 -6.40 17.69 -46.70
C ILE A 55 -7.59 16.74 -46.82
N LYS A 56 -8.35 16.50 -45.74
CA LYS A 56 -9.52 15.60 -45.78
C LYS A 56 -10.60 16.04 -46.77
N ARG A 57 -10.84 17.34 -46.89
CA ARG A 57 -11.81 17.90 -47.86
C ARG A 57 -11.23 18.06 -49.26
N ASN A 58 -9.98 17.65 -49.49
CA ASN A 58 -9.23 17.90 -50.71
C ASN A 58 -9.34 19.39 -51.14
N ALA A 59 -9.24 20.29 -50.18
CA ALA A 59 -9.49 21.71 -50.39
C ALA A 59 -8.43 22.28 -51.35
N ARG A 60 -8.89 22.94 -52.41
CA ARG A 60 -8.05 23.70 -53.35
C ARG A 60 -8.35 25.19 -53.25
N PRO A 61 -8.16 25.82 -52.07
CA PRO A 61 -8.44 27.24 -51.91
C PRO A 61 -7.53 28.07 -52.83
N ARG A 62 -8.12 29.08 -53.47
CA ARG A 62 -7.37 30.06 -54.27
C ARG A 62 -7.09 31.30 -53.44
N CYS A 63 -5.95 31.94 -53.70
CA CYS A 63 -5.60 33.18 -53.02
C CYS A 63 -6.47 34.32 -53.54
N LEU A 64 -7.35 34.86 -52.69
CA LEU A 64 -8.24 35.99 -53.04
C LEU A 64 -7.46 37.26 -53.40
N PHE A 65 -6.26 37.41 -52.84
CA PHE A 65 -5.40 38.56 -53.06
C PHE A 65 -4.55 38.45 -54.34
N ARG A 66 -4.64 37.34 -55.09
CA ARG A 66 -3.89 37.03 -56.33
C ARG A 66 -2.36 37.16 -56.29
N LYS A 67 -1.76 37.52 -55.15
CA LYS A 67 -0.30 37.62 -54.94
C LYS A 67 0.38 36.28 -54.66
N GLY A 68 -0.37 35.25 -54.26
CA GLY A 68 0.17 33.94 -53.92
C GLY A 68 1.08 33.87 -52.68
N ALA A 69 1.45 34.99 -52.07
CA ALA A 69 2.47 35.09 -51.01
C ALA A 69 1.98 35.84 -49.74
N CYS A 70 0.73 35.63 -49.32
CA CYS A 70 0.20 36.29 -48.11
C CYS A 70 0.98 35.86 -46.86
N GLU A 71 1.37 36.84 -46.04
CA GLU A 71 2.02 36.58 -44.75
C GLU A 71 1.04 35.93 -43.76
N ILE A 72 1.48 34.82 -43.15
CA ILE A 72 0.67 34.03 -42.22
C ILE A 72 1.19 34.21 -40.79
N THR A 73 0.42 34.96 -39.99
CA THR A 73 0.66 35.21 -38.56
C THR A 73 -0.53 34.76 -37.71
N ARG A 74 -0.43 34.82 -36.37
CA ARG A 74 -1.54 34.50 -35.46
C ARG A 74 -2.82 35.29 -35.79
N LYS A 75 -2.67 36.55 -36.20
CA LYS A 75 -3.78 37.46 -36.55
C LYS A 75 -4.28 37.25 -37.99
N THR A 76 -3.39 37.06 -38.95
CA THR A 76 -3.75 37.03 -40.39
C THR A 76 -4.05 35.63 -40.93
N ARG A 77 -3.76 34.55 -40.20
CA ARG A 77 -3.95 33.15 -40.64
C ARG A 77 -5.39 32.75 -41.04
N ARG A 78 -6.39 33.61 -40.86
CA ARG A 78 -7.77 33.36 -41.30
C ARG A 78 -8.09 34.04 -42.64
N GLN A 79 -7.30 35.02 -43.06
CA GLN A 79 -7.57 35.87 -44.23
C GLN A 79 -7.32 35.15 -45.55
N CYS A 80 -6.35 34.23 -45.61
CA CYS A 80 -6.03 33.49 -46.84
C CYS A 80 -5.79 32.00 -46.55
N GLN A 81 -6.78 31.16 -46.84
CA GLN A 81 -6.67 29.70 -46.66
C GLN A 81 -5.65 29.08 -47.64
N ALA A 82 -5.51 29.64 -48.85
CA ALA A 82 -4.57 29.16 -49.86
C ALA A 82 -3.11 29.28 -49.42
N CYS A 83 -2.68 30.48 -49.03
CA CYS A 83 -1.32 30.71 -48.57
C CYS A 83 -1.04 30.00 -47.24
N ARG A 84 -2.05 29.84 -46.38
CA ARG A 84 -1.90 29.06 -45.15
C ARG A 84 -1.67 27.58 -45.41
N LEU A 85 -2.45 26.95 -46.31
CA LEU A 85 -2.28 25.53 -46.65
C LEU A 85 -0.94 25.28 -47.32
N ARG A 86 -0.55 26.17 -48.23
CA ARG A 86 0.78 26.15 -48.86
C ARG A 86 1.89 26.23 -47.82
N LYS A 87 1.82 27.19 -46.89
CA LYS A 87 2.80 27.31 -45.80
C LYS A 87 2.84 26.08 -44.88
N CYS A 88 1.71 25.43 -44.60
CA CYS A 88 1.69 24.15 -43.87
C CYS A 88 2.52 23.07 -44.58
N LEU A 89 2.35 22.92 -45.89
CA LEU A 89 3.09 21.94 -46.70
C LEU A 89 4.58 22.29 -46.79
N GLU A 90 4.90 23.56 -47.06
CA GLU A 90 6.28 24.06 -47.10
C GLU A 90 7.00 23.93 -45.76
N SER A 91 6.27 24.02 -44.64
CA SER A 91 6.81 23.78 -43.29
C SER A 91 7.09 22.29 -43.00
N GLY A 92 6.71 21.38 -43.91
CA GLY A 92 6.93 19.94 -43.78
C GLY A 92 5.75 19.14 -43.21
N MET A 93 4.53 19.70 -43.17
CA MET A 93 3.37 18.95 -42.67
C MET A 93 3.00 17.84 -43.66
N ARG A 94 3.04 16.59 -43.19
CA ARG A 94 2.87 15.38 -44.02
C ARG A 94 1.40 14.98 -44.10
N LYS A 95 0.85 14.90 -45.31
CA LYS A 95 -0.56 14.52 -45.55
C LYS A 95 -0.82 13.04 -45.28
N GLU A 96 0.19 12.20 -45.49
CA GLU A 96 0.19 10.76 -45.24
C GLU A 96 0.04 10.41 -43.75
N MET A 97 0.36 11.35 -42.85
CA MET A 97 0.15 11.19 -41.40
C MET A 97 -1.31 11.44 -40.99
N ILE A 98 -2.19 11.81 -41.92
CA ILE A 98 -3.62 11.96 -41.67
C ILE A 98 -4.31 10.63 -41.93
N MET A 99 -4.79 10.00 -40.86
CA MET A 99 -5.57 8.76 -40.94
C MET A 99 -6.83 8.94 -41.81
N SER A 100 -7.07 7.96 -42.68
CA SER A 100 -8.31 7.86 -43.47
C SER A 100 -9.53 7.71 -42.57
N ASP A 101 -10.72 8.07 -43.07
CA ASP A 101 -11.96 7.91 -42.31
C ASP A 101 -12.21 6.45 -41.94
N ALA A 102 -11.86 5.51 -42.84
CA ALA A 102 -11.88 4.07 -42.56
C ALA A 102 -10.93 3.68 -41.43
N ALA A 103 -9.69 4.15 -41.41
CA ALA A 103 -8.74 3.85 -40.34
C ALA A 103 -9.13 4.48 -38.99
N VAL A 104 -9.75 5.67 -39.01
CA VAL A 104 -10.32 6.29 -37.80
C VAL A 104 -11.49 5.48 -37.28
N GLU A 105 -12.39 5.00 -38.16
CA GLU A 105 -13.52 4.19 -37.73
C GLU A 105 -13.07 2.80 -37.26
N GLN A 106 -12.10 2.17 -37.90
CA GLN A 106 -11.47 0.93 -37.40
C GLN A 106 -10.84 1.15 -36.02
N ARG A 107 -10.11 2.26 -35.81
CA ARG A 107 -9.53 2.59 -34.49
C ARG A 107 -10.62 2.85 -33.44
N ARG A 108 -11.69 3.56 -33.80
CA ARG A 108 -12.85 3.77 -32.91
C ARG A 108 -13.58 2.48 -32.63
N ALA A 109 -13.76 1.62 -33.62
CA ALA A 109 -14.35 0.29 -33.49
C ALA A 109 -13.49 -0.59 -32.57
N LEU A 110 -12.15 -0.56 -32.71
CA LEU A 110 -11.24 -1.26 -31.82
C LEU A 110 -11.29 -0.70 -30.40
N ILE A 111 -11.38 0.63 -30.21
CA ILE A 111 -11.56 1.24 -28.88
C ILE A 111 -12.92 0.87 -28.29
N ARG A 112 -13.99 0.91 -29.07
CA ARG A 112 -15.32 0.47 -28.65
C ARG A 112 -15.33 -1.02 -28.35
N ARG A 113 -14.60 -1.83 -29.11
CA ARG A 113 -14.43 -3.28 -28.90
C ARG A 113 -13.64 -3.52 -27.62
N LYS A 114 -12.47 -2.92 -27.43
CA LYS A 114 -11.71 -2.96 -26.16
C LYS A 114 -12.52 -2.43 -24.98
N LYS A 115 -13.35 -1.41 -25.16
CA LYS A 115 -14.25 -0.90 -24.12
C LYS A 115 -15.42 -1.85 -23.85
N ARG A 116 -15.97 -2.51 -24.87
CA ARG A 116 -16.97 -3.59 -24.76
C ARG A 116 -16.36 -4.90 -24.25
N GLU A 117 -15.10 -5.16 -24.48
CA GLU A 117 -14.31 -6.25 -23.90
C GLU A 117 -13.93 -5.88 -22.46
N GLN A 118 -13.77 -4.60 -22.09
CA GLN A 118 -13.63 -4.19 -20.69
C GLN A 118 -14.97 -4.12 -19.94
N ILE A 119 -16.08 -3.88 -20.63
CA ILE A 119 -17.44 -3.84 -20.06
C ILE A 119 -18.11 -5.23 -20.15
N GLY A 120 -17.66 -6.08 -21.08
CA GLY A 120 -18.28 -7.37 -21.46
C GLY A 120 -17.33 -8.57 -21.38
N ALA A 121 -16.01 -8.39 -21.18
CA ALA A 121 -15.35 -9.27 -20.24
C ALA A 121 -15.96 -8.89 -18.90
N GLN A 122 -16.87 -9.74 -18.45
CA GLN A 122 -17.24 -9.78 -17.06
C GLN A 122 -15.94 -9.67 -16.23
N PRO A 123 -15.86 -8.76 -15.25
CA PRO A 123 -14.99 -9.03 -14.12
C PRO A 123 -15.37 -10.42 -13.59
N PRO A 124 -14.46 -11.22 -13.03
CA PRO A 124 -14.81 -12.46 -12.36
C PRO A 124 -15.93 -12.34 -11.28
N GLY A 125 -16.41 -11.14 -10.95
CA GLY A 125 -17.38 -10.83 -9.91
C GLY A 125 -18.88 -10.82 -10.29
N ALA A 126 -19.30 -11.38 -11.43
CA ALA A 126 -20.73 -11.74 -11.63
C ALA A 126 -21.03 -13.18 -11.19
N LYS A 127 -20.00 -13.98 -10.94
CA LYS A 127 -20.13 -15.13 -10.05
C LYS A 127 -19.88 -14.56 -8.65
N GLY A 128 -20.77 -14.86 -7.71
CA GLY A 128 -20.40 -14.72 -6.30
C GLY A 128 -19.10 -15.48 -6.02
N LEU A 129 -18.62 -15.41 -4.79
CA LEU A 129 -17.44 -16.18 -4.35
C LEU A 129 -17.46 -17.60 -4.93
N THR A 130 -16.32 -18.14 -5.36
CA THR A 130 -16.25 -19.56 -5.74
C THR A 130 -16.52 -20.43 -4.51
N GLU A 131 -16.85 -21.71 -4.72
CA GLU A 131 -17.06 -22.61 -3.58
C GLU A 131 -15.79 -22.73 -2.73
N GLU A 132 -14.63 -22.88 -3.38
CA GLU A 132 -13.33 -22.89 -2.72
C GLU A 132 -13.08 -21.63 -1.88
N GLN A 133 -13.42 -20.44 -2.40
CA GLN A 133 -13.31 -19.18 -1.66
C GLN A 133 -14.25 -19.13 -0.46
N ARG A 134 -15.50 -19.62 -0.59
CA ARG A 134 -16.44 -19.70 0.53
C ARG A 134 -15.95 -20.66 1.61
N THR A 135 -15.49 -21.85 1.22
CA THR A 135 -14.94 -22.84 2.14
C THR A 135 -13.73 -22.28 2.88
N MET A 136 -12.83 -21.61 2.16
CA MET A 136 -11.66 -20.95 2.75
C MET A 136 -12.03 -19.89 3.79
N ILE A 137 -12.97 -18.99 3.46
CA ILE A 137 -13.43 -17.97 4.41
C ILE A 137 -14.09 -18.63 5.62
N SER A 138 -14.90 -19.68 5.41
CA SER A 138 -15.55 -20.42 6.49
C SER A 138 -14.54 -21.10 7.43
N GLU A 139 -13.50 -21.74 6.87
CA GLU A 139 -12.42 -22.35 7.65
C GLU A 139 -11.70 -21.30 8.52
N LEU A 140 -11.34 -20.15 7.93
CA LEU A 140 -10.69 -19.06 8.66
C LEU A 140 -11.60 -18.46 9.75
N MET A 141 -12.88 -18.28 9.46
CA MET A 141 -13.86 -17.77 10.44
C MET A 141 -14.07 -18.75 11.59
N ASN A 142 -14.12 -20.05 11.31
CA ASN A 142 -14.24 -21.10 12.33
C ASN A 142 -12.98 -21.18 13.19
N ALA A 143 -11.79 -21.11 12.58
CA ALA A 143 -10.52 -21.02 13.29
C ALA A 143 -10.53 -19.82 14.25
N GLN A 144 -10.89 -18.63 13.76
CA GLN A 144 -10.98 -17.41 14.57
C GLN A 144 -11.96 -17.57 15.73
N MET A 145 -13.15 -18.13 15.49
CA MET A 145 -14.17 -18.33 16.52
C MET A 145 -13.69 -19.29 17.63
N LYS A 146 -12.94 -20.33 17.28
CA LYS A 146 -12.44 -21.32 18.24
C LYS A 146 -11.26 -20.83 19.08
N THR A 147 -10.47 -19.89 18.55
CA THR A 147 -9.16 -19.57 19.14
C THR A 147 -9.04 -18.13 19.64
N PHE A 148 -9.97 -17.26 19.26
CA PHE A 148 -9.96 -15.86 19.68
C PHE A 148 -11.05 -15.58 20.73
N ASP A 149 -10.63 -15.47 21.98
CA ASP A 149 -11.49 -15.09 23.09
C ASP A 149 -11.77 -13.57 23.04
N THR A 150 -12.85 -13.19 22.35
CA THR A 150 -13.24 -11.78 22.20
C THR A 150 -13.59 -11.10 23.51
N THR A 151 -13.96 -11.86 24.54
CA THR A 151 -14.40 -11.34 25.85
C THR A 151 -13.32 -11.45 26.92
N PHE A 152 -12.14 -12.03 26.59
CA PHE A 152 -11.05 -12.27 27.52
C PHE A 152 -11.46 -13.06 28.78
N THR A 153 -12.51 -13.89 28.66
CA THR A 153 -13.05 -14.73 29.75
C THR A 153 -12.04 -15.72 30.32
N HIS A 154 -11.09 -16.18 29.50
CA HIS A 154 -10.05 -17.14 29.91
C HIS A 154 -8.71 -16.47 30.24
N PHE A 155 -8.61 -15.15 30.09
CA PHE A 155 -7.44 -14.39 30.54
C PHE A 155 -7.53 -14.16 32.05
N LYS A 156 -7.00 -15.11 32.82
CA LYS A 156 -6.99 -15.10 34.30
C LYS A 156 -5.57 -15.23 34.82
N ASN A 157 -5.37 -14.93 36.11
CA ASN A 157 -4.09 -15.06 36.82
C ASN A 157 -2.96 -14.22 36.21
N PHE A 158 -3.29 -13.06 35.64
CA PHE A 158 -2.32 -12.12 35.11
C PHE A 158 -1.75 -11.23 36.22
N ARG A 159 -0.52 -10.77 36.04
CA ARG A 159 0.15 -9.83 36.94
C ARG A 159 -0.46 -8.44 36.80
N LEU A 160 -0.69 -7.78 37.92
CA LEU A 160 -1.12 -6.39 37.98
C LEU A 160 0.08 -5.48 38.23
N PRO A 161 0.04 -4.22 37.75
CA PRO A 161 1.05 -3.24 38.11
C PRO A 161 1.12 -3.06 39.62
N GLU A 162 2.33 -3.12 40.19
CA GLU A 162 2.53 -2.79 41.59
C GLU A 162 2.12 -1.34 41.84
N VAL A 163 1.18 -1.13 42.77
CA VAL A 163 0.94 0.18 43.36
C VAL A 163 2.14 0.41 44.28
N LEU A 164 3.11 1.22 43.86
CA LEU A 164 4.19 1.67 44.72
C LEU A 164 3.59 2.48 45.88
N SER A 165 3.16 1.78 46.94
CA SER A 165 3.01 2.39 48.25
C SER A 165 4.41 2.79 48.72
N SER A 166 4.49 3.93 49.39
CA SER A 166 5.68 4.72 49.68
C SER A 166 6.75 4.05 50.57
N SER A 167 6.74 2.72 50.74
CA SER A 167 7.42 2.04 51.84
C SER A 167 7.99 0.66 51.54
N LEU A 168 8.16 0.25 50.28
CA LEU A 168 8.89 -0.99 49.95
C LEU A 168 10.18 -0.71 49.19
N GLU A 169 11.25 -1.34 49.67
CA GLU A 169 12.61 -1.21 49.18
C GLU A 169 12.72 -1.47 47.67
N ILE A 170 13.49 -0.60 47.03
CA ILE A 170 13.77 -0.62 45.60
C ILE A 170 14.48 -1.95 45.25
N PRO A 171 13.99 -2.77 44.30
CA PRO A 171 14.74 -3.91 43.79
C PRO A 171 16.13 -3.48 43.31
N GLU A 172 17.19 -4.22 43.64
CA GLU A 172 18.60 -3.91 43.35
C GLU A 172 18.87 -3.47 41.89
N CYS A 173 18.06 -3.92 40.94
CA CYS A 173 18.11 -3.52 39.52
C CYS A 173 17.86 -2.02 39.25
N LEU A 174 17.24 -1.28 40.19
CA LEU A 174 16.89 0.15 40.05
C LEU A 174 17.86 1.08 40.79
N GLN A 175 18.96 0.55 41.34
CA GLN A 175 20.07 1.36 41.84
C GLN A 175 20.84 1.95 40.63
N THR A 176 21.26 3.21 40.78
CA THR A 176 21.87 4.08 39.76
C THR A 176 22.79 3.37 38.74
N PRO A 177 22.69 3.69 37.43
CA PRO A 177 23.48 3.02 36.39
C PRO A 177 24.97 3.10 36.69
N LEU A 178 25.63 1.95 36.76
CA LEU A 178 27.03 1.79 37.13
C LEU A 178 27.99 2.33 36.04
N SER A 179 27.49 2.52 34.81
CA SER A 179 28.27 3.06 33.67
C SER A 179 27.57 4.18 32.88
N ARG A 180 28.39 5.01 32.21
CA ARG A 180 27.92 6.08 31.29
C ARG A 180 27.14 5.52 30.10
N GLU A 181 27.45 4.32 29.64
CA GLU A 181 26.74 3.63 28.55
C GLU A 181 25.35 3.15 28.97
N GLU A 182 25.22 2.59 30.17
CA GLU A 182 23.91 2.23 30.72
C GLU A 182 23.05 3.47 30.92
N ALA A 183 23.60 4.57 31.44
CA ALA A 183 22.86 5.83 31.58
C ALA A 183 22.33 6.37 30.23
N ALA A 184 23.11 6.24 29.15
CA ALA A 184 22.67 6.60 27.80
C ALA A 184 21.57 5.67 27.26
N LYS A 185 21.69 4.35 27.51
CA LYS A 185 20.64 3.36 27.19
C LYS A 185 19.34 3.67 27.94
N TRP A 186 19.43 3.99 29.23
CA TRP A 186 18.31 4.38 30.10
C TRP A 186 17.62 5.67 29.64
N SER A 187 18.39 6.68 29.22
CA SER A 187 17.87 7.94 28.69
C SER A 187 17.11 7.73 27.37
N LYS A 188 17.67 6.94 26.45
CA LYS A 188 17.03 6.58 25.18
C LYS A 188 15.72 5.80 25.37
N LEU A 189 15.72 4.85 26.31
CA LEU A 189 14.55 4.04 26.65
C LEU A 189 13.41 4.89 27.21
N ARG A 190 13.74 5.89 28.04
CA ARG A 190 12.78 6.82 28.62
C ARG A 190 12.10 7.67 27.54
N GLU A 191 12.87 8.23 26.59
CA GLU A 191 12.31 8.92 25.43
C GLU A 191 11.38 8.01 24.61
N ASP A 192 11.75 6.75 24.41
CA ASP A 192 10.98 5.77 23.62
C ASP A 192 9.62 5.39 24.26
N LEU A 193 9.50 5.51 25.59
CA LEU A 193 8.37 5.05 26.41
C LEU A 193 7.49 6.19 26.98
N CYS A 194 8.01 7.41 27.15
CA CYS A 194 7.27 8.57 27.69
C CYS A 194 6.14 9.10 26.78
N SER A 195 5.97 8.55 25.58
CA SER A 195 5.07 9.11 24.56
C SER A 195 3.57 8.82 24.76
N VAL A 196 3.16 7.86 25.62
CA VAL A 196 1.74 7.59 25.92
C VAL A 196 1.58 7.03 27.34
N LYS A 197 0.69 7.64 28.13
CA LYS A 197 0.26 7.13 29.44
C LYS A 197 -0.95 6.20 29.27
N LEU A 198 -0.77 4.90 29.50
CA LEU A 198 -1.88 3.93 29.50
C LEU A 198 -2.45 3.81 30.91
N SER A 199 -3.76 3.88 31.04
CA SER A 199 -4.47 3.53 32.28
C SER A 199 -5.14 2.18 32.13
N LEU A 200 -5.15 1.39 33.19
CA LEU A 200 -5.78 0.06 33.20
C LEU A 200 -7.04 0.14 34.07
N GLN A 201 -8.17 -0.29 33.53
CA GLN A 201 -9.43 -0.41 34.27
C GLN A 201 -9.88 -1.86 34.26
N LEU A 202 -10.22 -2.38 35.44
CA LEU A 202 -10.79 -3.71 35.62
C LEU A 202 -12.16 -3.57 36.26
N ARG A 203 -13.14 -4.31 35.75
CA ARG A 203 -14.52 -4.32 36.24
C ARG A 203 -14.82 -5.70 36.79
N GLY A 204 -15.14 -5.78 38.08
CA GLY A 204 -15.59 -6.99 38.73
C GLY A 204 -17.03 -7.35 38.35
N GLU A 205 -17.37 -8.63 38.45
CA GLU A 205 -18.74 -9.13 38.24
C GLU A 205 -19.73 -8.59 39.28
N ASP A 206 -19.22 -8.23 40.46
CA ASP A 206 -19.92 -7.53 41.54
C ASP A 206 -20.18 -6.03 41.24
N GLY A 207 -19.76 -5.54 40.07
CA GLY A 207 -19.87 -4.15 39.68
C GLY A 207 -18.74 -3.24 40.22
N SER A 208 -17.80 -3.79 40.99
CA SER A 208 -16.62 -3.05 41.46
C SER A 208 -15.75 -2.62 40.27
N VAL A 209 -15.07 -1.48 40.40
CA VAL A 209 -14.18 -0.96 39.36
C VAL A 209 -12.82 -0.63 39.98
N TRP A 210 -11.79 -1.32 39.53
CA TRP A 210 -10.41 -1.01 39.87
C TRP A 210 -9.76 -0.20 38.74
N ASN A 211 -9.03 0.86 39.09
CA ASN A 211 -8.38 1.74 38.13
C ASN A 211 -6.91 1.94 38.51
N TYR A 212 -6.02 1.63 37.59
CA TYR A 212 -4.62 2.03 37.63
C TYR A 212 -4.41 3.28 36.78
N LYS A 213 -3.86 4.32 37.40
CA LYS A 213 -3.24 5.42 36.68
C LYS A 213 -1.73 5.34 36.91
N PRO A 214 -0.91 5.44 35.85
CA PRO A 214 0.52 5.58 36.04
C PRO A 214 0.78 6.85 36.87
N PRO A 215 1.81 6.87 37.73
CA PRO A 215 2.13 8.06 38.52
C PRO A 215 2.40 9.31 37.63
N ALA A 216 2.75 10.45 38.24
CA ALA A 216 3.06 11.68 37.49
C ALA A 216 4.57 11.90 37.26
N ASP A 217 5.41 11.07 37.86
CA ASP A 217 6.85 11.23 37.92
C ASP A 217 7.54 10.80 36.60
N ASN A 218 8.26 11.74 35.99
CA ASN A 218 9.05 11.53 34.78
C ASN A 218 10.30 10.65 35.02
N SER A 219 10.36 9.89 36.12
CA SER A 219 11.45 8.96 36.45
C SER A 219 11.50 7.72 35.54
N GLY A 220 10.50 7.51 34.68
CA GLY A 220 10.44 6.39 33.73
C GLY A 220 10.02 5.05 34.37
N LYS A 221 9.99 4.97 35.71
CA LYS A 221 9.60 3.78 36.51
C LYS A 221 8.14 3.35 36.27
N GLU A 222 7.29 4.29 35.87
CA GLU A 222 5.86 4.11 35.59
C GLU A 222 5.55 3.23 34.39
N ILE A 223 6.48 3.10 33.45
CA ILE A 223 6.27 2.27 32.27
C ILE A 223 6.60 0.81 32.57
N PHE A 224 7.54 0.55 33.49
CA PHE A 224 7.97 -0.79 33.85
C PHE A 224 6.96 -1.52 34.74
N SER A 225 6.18 -0.79 35.56
CA SER A 225 5.11 -1.38 36.37
C SER A 225 4.05 -2.10 35.52
N LEU A 226 3.81 -1.64 34.29
CA LEU A 226 2.86 -2.24 33.35
C LEU A 226 3.47 -3.36 32.50
N LEU A 227 4.80 -3.48 32.41
CA LEU A 227 5.45 -4.48 31.55
C LEU A 227 5.08 -5.93 31.89
N PRO A 228 5.01 -6.36 33.17
CA PRO A 228 4.55 -7.71 33.50
C PRO A 228 3.13 -7.99 33.01
N HIS A 229 2.23 -7.02 33.18
CA HIS A 229 0.85 -7.13 32.70
C HIS A 229 0.78 -7.20 31.16
N ILE A 230 1.53 -6.34 30.47
CA ILE A 230 1.62 -6.32 29.00
C ILE A 230 2.21 -7.63 28.48
N ALA A 231 3.21 -8.20 29.16
CA ALA A 231 3.80 -9.49 28.81
C ALA A 231 2.78 -10.64 28.95
N ASP A 232 1.99 -10.65 30.02
CA ASP A 232 0.93 -11.65 30.23
C ASP A 232 -0.16 -11.54 29.16
N MET A 233 -0.64 -10.32 28.88
CA MET A 233 -1.62 -10.06 27.81
C MET A 233 -1.06 -10.46 26.45
N SER A 234 0.17 -10.08 26.13
CA SER A 234 0.81 -10.41 24.86
C SER A 234 0.98 -11.93 24.72
N THR A 235 1.40 -12.62 25.78
CA THR A 235 1.53 -14.09 25.81
C THR A 235 0.19 -14.77 25.57
N TYR A 236 -0.89 -14.28 26.21
CA TYR A 236 -2.24 -14.77 25.98
C TYR A 236 -2.67 -14.61 24.52
N MET A 237 -2.44 -13.42 23.94
CA MET A 237 -2.75 -13.13 22.54
C MET A 237 -1.91 -13.98 21.57
N PHE A 238 -0.62 -14.20 21.86
CA PHE A 238 0.25 -15.08 21.07
C PHE A 238 -0.23 -16.53 21.09
N LYS A 239 -0.63 -17.06 22.26
CA LYS A 239 -1.24 -18.39 22.35
C LYS A 239 -2.48 -18.50 21.48
N GLY A 240 -3.35 -17.49 21.48
CA GLY A 240 -4.51 -17.41 20.60
C GLY A 240 -4.14 -17.44 19.11
N ILE A 241 -3.12 -16.68 18.70
CA ILE A 241 -2.62 -16.64 17.31
C ILE A 241 -1.98 -17.98 16.90
N ILE A 242 -1.18 -18.59 17.77
CA ILE A 242 -0.57 -19.90 17.52
C ILE A 242 -1.67 -20.96 17.36
N ASN A 243 -2.68 -20.94 18.23
CA ASN A 243 -3.81 -21.86 18.13
C ASN A 243 -4.64 -21.61 16.86
N PHE A 244 -4.90 -20.35 16.51
CA PHE A 244 -5.55 -19.98 15.24
C PHE A 244 -4.83 -20.61 14.06
N ALA A 245 -3.50 -20.44 14.03
CA ALA A 245 -2.67 -20.97 12.96
C ALA A 245 -2.69 -22.51 12.93
N LYS A 246 -2.63 -23.18 14.09
CA LYS A 246 -2.71 -24.65 14.20
C LYS A 246 -4.02 -25.26 13.69
N VAL A 247 -5.13 -24.51 13.75
CA VAL A 247 -6.43 -24.99 13.25
C VAL A 247 -6.51 -24.92 11.72
N ILE A 248 -5.68 -24.09 11.08
CA ILE A 248 -5.62 -23.97 9.62
C ILE A 248 -4.83 -25.15 9.07
N SER A 249 -5.49 -25.93 8.21
CA SER A 249 -4.94 -27.16 7.59
C SER A 249 -3.59 -26.97 6.86
N TYR A 250 -3.25 -25.74 6.49
CA TYR A 250 -2.05 -25.36 5.73
C TYR A 250 -0.82 -24.98 6.58
N PHE A 251 -0.90 -24.99 7.92
CA PHE A 251 0.09 -24.32 8.80
C PHE A 251 1.25 -25.20 9.32
N SER A 252 1.32 -26.50 9.01
CA SER A 252 2.24 -27.43 9.68
C SER A 252 3.76 -27.28 9.41
N LEU A 253 4.26 -26.16 8.89
CA LEU A 253 5.69 -25.93 8.70
C LEU A 253 6.11 -24.49 9.04
N CYS A 254 7.11 -24.40 9.94
CA CYS A 254 8.15 -23.36 10.05
C CYS A 254 8.12 -22.48 11.33
N PRO A 255 9.22 -22.41 12.11
CA PRO A 255 9.41 -21.48 13.22
C PRO A 255 10.10 -20.17 12.77
N PRO A 256 9.76 -18.99 13.33
CA PRO A 256 10.38 -17.73 12.93
C PRO A 256 11.43 -17.23 13.93
N THR A 257 12.46 -16.54 13.42
CA THR A 257 13.44 -15.75 14.21
C THR A 257 13.81 -14.44 13.47
N GLY A 258 14.10 -13.36 14.21
CA GLY A 258 14.78 -12.15 13.68
C GLY A 258 14.17 -10.77 14.02
N GLY A 259 15.02 -9.76 14.29
CA GLY A 259 14.65 -8.39 14.75
C GLY A 259 15.32 -7.18 14.05
N PHE A 260 15.23 -6.00 14.71
CA PHE A 260 15.82 -4.64 14.50
C PHE A 260 15.05 -3.46 13.80
N GLN A 261 14.87 -2.29 14.51
CA GLN A 261 15.00 -0.88 14.00
C GLN A 261 13.90 0.23 14.26
N GLN A 262 13.57 0.75 15.49
CA GLN A 262 12.91 2.07 15.92
C GLN A 262 11.64 2.62 15.18
N LEU A 263 10.45 2.93 15.75
CA LEU A 263 10.03 3.91 16.80
C LEU A 263 8.47 3.93 16.80
N LEU A 264 7.72 3.48 17.83
CA LEU A 264 6.46 2.75 17.57
C LEU A 264 5.11 3.17 18.13
N LEU A 265 5.05 3.83 19.27
CA LEU A 265 3.74 3.93 19.95
C LEU A 265 2.77 4.84 19.17
N GLN A 266 3.29 5.92 18.59
CA GLN A 266 2.57 6.79 17.67
C GLN A 266 2.19 6.06 16.36
N PRO A 267 3.11 5.35 15.67
CA PRO A 267 2.75 4.49 14.54
C PRO A 267 1.71 3.41 14.85
N MET A 268 1.75 2.75 16.02
CA MET A 268 0.74 1.74 16.41
C MET A 268 -0.64 2.35 16.63
N LEU A 269 -0.73 3.50 17.32
CA LEU A 269 -2.01 4.19 17.51
C LEU A 269 -2.56 4.75 16.19
N LYS A 270 -1.69 5.32 15.36
CA LYS A 270 -2.02 5.77 14.01
C LYS A 270 -2.51 4.61 13.15
N PHE A 271 -1.81 3.47 13.19
CA PHE A 271 -2.20 2.24 12.50
C PHE A 271 -3.58 1.76 12.96
N HIS A 272 -3.81 1.68 14.28
CA HIS A 272 -5.10 1.27 14.83
C HIS A 272 -6.23 2.20 14.37
N TYR A 273 -6.01 3.52 14.42
CA TYR A 273 -6.98 4.50 13.95
C TYR A 273 -7.28 4.36 12.45
N MET A 274 -6.22 4.22 11.63
CA MET A 274 -6.36 4.02 10.18
C MET A 274 -7.12 2.73 9.87
N LEU A 275 -6.82 1.62 10.56
CA LEU A 275 -7.47 0.33 10.36
C LEU A 275 -8.95 0.39 10.74
N LYS A 276 -9.27 0.98 11.89
CA LYS A 276 -10.66 1.15 12.37
C LYS A 276 -11.49 1.99 11.40
N LYS A 277 -10.89 3.02 10.78
CA LYS A 277 -11.55 3.88 9.78
C LYS A 277 -11.95 3.12 8.50
N LEU A 278 -11.33 1.99 8.20
CA LEU A 278 -11.70 1.15 7.06
C LEU A 278 -13.00 0.35 7.29
N GLN A 279 -13.47 0.22 8.54
CA GLN A 279 -14.69 -0.49 8.91
C GLN A 279 -14.75 -1.90 8.29
N LEU A 280 -13.69 -2.68 8.51
CA LEU A 280 -13.55 -4.02 7.94
C LEU A 280 -14.57 -5.00 8.54
N HIS A 281 -15.08 -5.90 7.71
CA HIS A 281 -15.88 -7.05 8.15
C HIS A 281 -14.97 -8.08 8.83
N LYS A 282 -15.57 -9.02 9.58
CA LYS A 282 -14.81 -10.08 10.27
C LYS A 282 -14.05 -10.96 9.27
N GLU A 283 -14.67 -11.24 8.12
CA GLU A 283 -14.13 -12.02 7.01
C GLU A 283 -12.88 -11.35 6.43
N GLU A 284 -12.88 -10.03 6.29
CA GLU A 284 -11.73 -9.28 5.80
C GLU A 284 -10.59 -9.26 6.81
N TYR A 285 -10.89 -9.22 8.11
CA TYR A 285 -9.86 -9.35 9.16
C TYR A 285 -9.19 -10.72 9.13
N VAL A 286 -9.95 -11.82 9.05
CA VAL A 286 -9.34 -13.17 9.03
C VAL A 286 -8.56 -13.43 7.75
N LEU A 287 -9.00 -12.88 6.61
CA LEU A 287 -8.23 -12.91 5.36
C LEU A 287 -6.95 -12.08 5.46
N MET A 288 -7.01 -10.89 6.09
CA MET A 288 -5.83 -10.07 6.35
C MET A 288 -4.82 -10.79 7.28
N GLN A 289 -5.31 -11.49 8.31
CA GLN A 289 -4.49 -12.35 9.17
C GLN A 289 -3.83 -13.49 8.39
N ALA A 290 -4.59 -14.18 7.53
CA ALA A 290 -4.05 -15.24 6.68
C ALA A 290 -2.94 -14.73 5.74
N ILE A 291 -3.15 -13.60 5.05
CA ILE A 291 -2.12 -13.00 4.18
C ILE A 291 -0.87 -12.63 4.98
N SER A 292 -1.04 -12.10 6.20
CA SER A 292 0.09 -11.79 7.09
C SER A 292 0.84 -13.05 7.54
N LEU A 293 0.11 -14.12 7.87
CA LEU A 293 0.65 -15.40 8.32
C LEU A 293 1.49 -16.07 7.23
N PHE A 294 0.94 -16.21 6.03
CA PHE A 294 1.60 -16.82 4.88
C PHE A 294 2.47 -15.79 4.14
N SER A 295 3.51 -15.25 4.79
CA SER A 295 4.45 -14.34 4.13
C SER A 295 5.73 -15.07 3.71
N PRO A 296 6.05 -15.18 2.41
CA PRO A 296 7.22 -15.95 1.92
C PRO A 296 8.56 -15.30 2.28
N ASP A 297 8.56 -13.99 2.56
CA ASP A 297 9.74 -13.20 2.91
C ASP A 297 10.22 -13.40 4.35
N ARG A 298 9.53 -14.22 5.16
CA ARG A 298 9.91 -14.44 6.55
C ARG A 298 11.23 -15.22 6.64
N PRO A 299 12.16 -14.84 7.54
CA PRO A 299 13.37 -15.62 7.80
C PRO A 299 13.02 -17.06 8.22
N GLY A 300 13.74 -18.05 7.68
CA GLY A 300 13.54 -19.47 8.00
C GLY A 300 12.60 -20.24 7.07
N VAL A 301 11.80 -19.56 6.22
CA VAL A 301 10.87 -20.22 5.30
C VAL A 301 11.62 -20.99 4.20
N VAL A 302 11.50 -22.33 4.23
CA VAL A 302 12.11 -23.23 3.24
C VAL A 302 11.27 -23.30 1.96
N GLN A 303 9.97 -23.56 2.08
CA GLN A 303 9.06 -23.74 0.94
C GLN A 303 8.45 -22.41 0.45
N ARG A 304 9.29 -21.46 0.03
CA ARG A 304 8.85 -20.09 -0.34
C ARG A 304 7.76 -20.07 -1.42
N GLN A 305 7.89 -20.91 -2.45
CA GLN A 305 6.94 -20.94 -3.58
C GLN A 305 5.54 -21.38 -3.14
N VAL A 306 5.44 -22.36 -2.24
CA VAL A 306 4.15 -22.84 -1.71
C VAL A 306 3.50 -21.78 -0.84
N VAL A 307 4.28 -21.12 0.02
CA VAL A 307 3.79 -20.03 0.88
C VAL A 307 3.30 -18.84 0.04
N ASP A 308 4.02 -18.48 -1.02
CA ASP A 308 3.65 -17.40 -1.95
C ASP A 308 2.33 -17.71 -2.67
N GLN A 309 2.17 -18.92 -3.21
CA GLN A 309 0.92 -19.36 -3.83
C GLN A 309 -0.27 -19.33 -2.86
N LEU A 310 -0.05 -19.73 -1.60
CA LEU A 310 -1.09 -19.65 -0.57
C LEU A 310 -1.44 -18.19 -0.25
N GLN A 311 -0.44 -17.32 -0.10
CA GLN A 311 -0.63 -15.88 0.12
C GLN A 311 -1.45 -15.23 -1.00
N GLU A 312 -1.10 -15.54 -2.25
CA GLU A 312 -1.79 -15.07 -3.44
C GLU A 312 -3.26 -15.52 -3.42
N ARG A 313 -3.52 -16.79 -3.08
CA ARG A 313 -4.89 -17.34 -2.99
C ARG A 313 -5.74 -16.61 -1.95
N PHE A 314 -5.19 -16.27 -0.78
CA PHE A 314 -5.89 -15.45 0.22
C PHE A 314 -6.13 -14.01 -0.27
N ALA A 315 -5.15 -13.39 -0.94
CA ALA A 315 -5.28 -12.04 -1.48
C ALA A 315 -6.34 -11.95 -2.59
N ILE A 316 -6.37 -12.93 -3.51
CA ILE A 316 -7.41 -13.05 -4.53
C ILE A 316 -8.80 -13.23 -3.88
N THR A 317 -8.88 -14.07 -2.85
CA THR A 317 -10.13 -14.30 -2.10
C THR A 317 -10.63 -13.03 -1.41
N LEU A 318 -9.74 -12.26 -0.78
CA LEU A 318 -10.06 -10.95 -0.20
C LEU A 318 -10.57 -9.96 -1.25
N LYS A 319 -9.88 -9.87 -2.39
CA LYS A 319 -10.31 -9.00 -3.49
C LYS A 319 -11.71 -9.38 -3.98
N ALA A 320 -11.96 -10.67 -4.22
CA ALA A 320 -13.26 -11.17 -4.64
C ALA A 320 -14.35 -10.91 -3.58
N TYR A 321 -14.04 -11.12 -2.30
CA TYR A 321 -14.98 -10.84 -1.20
C TYR A 321 -15.42 -9.38 -1.18
N ILE A 322 -14.48 -8.43 -1.33
CA ILE A 322 -14.78 -7.00 -1.37
C ILE A 322 -15.61 -6.65 -2.61
N GLU A 323 -15.28 -7.23 -3.77
CA GLU A 323 -16.01 -6.99 -5.02
C GLU A 323 -17.45 -7.52 -4.96
N CYS A 324 -17.70 -8.65 -4.29
CA CYS A 324 -19.03 -9.25 -4.16
C CYS A 324 -19.88 -8.66 -3.02
N ASN A 325 -19.28 -8.30 -1.88
CA ASN A 325 -20.03 -7.97 -0.65
C ASN A 325 -20.08 -6.48 -0.33
N ARG A 326 -19.29 -5.64 -1.01
CA ARG A 326 -19.29 -4.18 -0.77
C ARG A 326 -19.84 -3.39 -1.96
N PRO A 327 -20.59 -2.30 -1.71
CA PRO A 327 -21.15 -1.49 -2.78
C PRO A 327 -20.04 -0.80 -3.57
N GLN A 328 -20.03 -1.06 -4.87
CA GLN A 328 -19.13 -0.43 -5.84
C GLN A 328 -19.81 0.78 -6.49
N PRO A 329 -19.08 1.87 -6.79
CA PRO A 329 -17.62 2.01 -6.78
C PRO A 329 -17.03 2.53 -5.46
N ALA A 330 -17.83 2.75 -4.42
CA ALA A 330 -17.38 3.37 -3.17
C ALA A 330 -16.20 2.64 -2.52
N HIS A 331 -16.15 1.31 -2.64
CA HIS A 331 -15.11 0.46 -2.05
C HIS A 331 -14.07 -0.04 -3.07
N ARG A 332 -13.99 0.56 -4.26
CA ARG A 332 -13.08 0.15 -5.34
C ARG A 332 -11.62 0.04 -4.90
N PHE A 333 -11.19 0.93 -4.00
CA PHE A 333 -9.81 0.98 -3.51
C PHE A 333 -9.61 0.33 -2.14
N LEU A 334 -10.64 -0.32 -1.57
CA LEU A 334 -10.53 -0.91 -0.23
C LEU A 334 -9.48 -2.03 -0.18
N PHE A 335 -9.44 -2.90 -1.19
CA PHE A 335 -8.42 -3.95 -1.29
C PHE A 335 -7.00 -3.38 -1.19
N LEU A 336 -6.70 -2.35 -1.99
CA LEU A 336 -5.38 -1.71 -1.98
C LEU A 336 -5.06 -1.04 -0.64
N LYS A 337 -6.07 -0.45 0.01
CA LYS A 337 -5.91 0.11 1.37
C LYS A 337 -5.57 -0.98 2.39
N ILE A 338 -6.21 -2.16 2.34
CA ILE A 338 -5.90 -3.28 3.23
C ILE A 338 -4.47 -3.79 2.99
N MET A 339 -4.06 -3.93 1.72
CA MET A 339 -2.68 -4.32 1.39
C MET A 339 -1.65 -3.30 1.89
N ALA A 340 -1.94 -2.00 1.76
CA ALA A 340 -1.08 -0.96 2.33
C ALA A 340 -0.99 -1.06 3.87
N MET A 341 -2.11 -1.38 4.55
CA MET A 341 -2.08 -1.63 6.00
C MET A 341 -1.18 -2.82 6.36
N LEU A 342 -1.20 -3.91 5.60
CA LEU A 342 -0.29 -5.04 5.84
C LEU A 342 1.18 -4.65 5.71
N THR A 343 1.53 -3.77 4.76
CA THR A 343 2.88 -3.22 4.62
C THR A 343 3.27 -2.36 5.83
N GLU A 344 2.38 -1.46 6.26
CA GLU A 344 2.60 -0.65 7.47
C GLU A 344 2.78 -1.54 8.71
N LEU A 345 1.99 -2.61 8.82
CA LEU A 345 2.11 -3.57 9.93
C LEU A 345 3.47 -4.28 9.95
N ARG A 346 4.05 -4.61 8.79
CA ARG A 346 5.40 -5.19 8.72
C ARG A 346 6.46 -4.21 9.22
N SER A 347 6.37 -2.95 8.81
CA SER A 347 7.26 -1.88 9.29
C SER A 347 7.16 -1.72 10.82
N ILE A 348 5.91 -1.67 11.33
CA ILE A 348 5.62 -1.61 12.76
C ILE A 348 6.21 -2.82 13.50
N ASN A 349 6.05 -4.03 12.98
CA ASN A 349 6.54 -5.25 13.62
C ASN A 349 8.07 -5.29 13.74
N ALA A 350 8.80 -4.86 12.69
CA ALA A 350 10.26 -4.78 12.71
C ALA A 350 10.77 -3.81 13.78
N GLN A 351 10.14 -2.63 13.86
CA GLN A 351 10.44 -1.64 14.89
C GLN A 351 10.15 -2.19 16.31
N HIS A 352 9.14 -3.06 16.45
CA HIS A 352 8.60 -3.49 17.76
C HIS A 352 9.50 -4.52 18.38
N THR A 353 9.86 -5.50 17.55
CA THR A 353 10.80 -6.55 17.90
C THR A 353 12.08 -5.94 18.47
N GLN A 354 12.60 -4.87 17.87
CA GLN A 354 13.80 -4.26 18.41
C GLN A 354 13.62 -3.57 19.76
N ARG A 355 12.54 -2.81 19.94
CA ARG A 355 12.29 -2.14 21.22
C ARG A 355 12.15 -3.18 22.33
N LEU A 356 11.46 -4.27 22.05
CA LEU A 356 11.32 -5.38 22.99
C LEU A 356 12.69 -5.94 23.39
N LEU A 357 13.59 -6.18 22.42
CA LEU A 357 14.96 -6.64 22.71
C LEU A 357 15.74 -5.63 23.57
N ARG A 358 15.69 -4.33 23.26
CA ARG A 358 16.38 -3.29 24.07
C ARG A 358 15.82 -3.20 25.50
N ILE A 359 14.50 -3.30 25.67
CA ILE A 359 13.88 -3.28 27.01
C ILE A 359 14.32 -4.54 27.77
N GLN A 360 14.31 -5.70 27.11
CA GLN A 360 14.74 -6.96 27.71
C GLN A 360 16.20 -6.93 28.17
N ASP A 361 17.12 -6.34 27.39
CA ASP A 361 18.54 -6.18 27.75
C ASP A 361 18.75 -5.37 29.03
N ILE A 362 17.86 -4.39 29.28
CA ILE A 362 17.98 -3.45 30.41
C ILE A 362 17.17 -3.95 31.61
N HIS A 363 16.02 -4.56 31.36
CA HIS A 363 15.09 -5.05 32.37
C HIS A 363 14.36 -6.29 31.84
N PRO A 364 14.82 -7.51 32.19
CA PRO A 364 14.18 -8.75 31.77
C PRO A 364 12.69 -8.79 32.19
N PHE A 365 11.80 -9.03 31.23
CA PHE A 365 10.35 -9.09 31.48
C PHE A 365 9.60 -10.08 30.58
N ALA A 366 10.23 -10.52 29.48
CA ALA A 366 9.64 -11.45 28.53
C ALA A 366 9.33 -12.81 29.18
N THR A 367 8.17 -13.39 28.85
CA THR A 367 7.82 -14.76 29.24
C THR A 367 8.60 -15.79 28.39
N PRO A 368 8.67 -17.08 28.79
CA PRO A 368 9.34 -18.10 27.98
C PRO A 368 8.86 -18.16 26.52
N LEU A 369 7.55 -18.03 26.30
CA LEU A 369 6.99 -18.00 24.94
C LEU A 369 7.42 -16.75 24.16
N MET A 370 7.52 -15.59 24.82
CA MET A 370 8.03 -14.37 24.18
C MET A 370 9.53 -14.52 23.85
N GLN A 371 10.32 -15.13 24.74
CA GLN A 371 11.72 -15.39 24.49
C GLN A 371 11.93 -16.28 23.26
N GLU A 372 11.16 -17.36 23.13
CA GLU A 372 11.18 -18.23 21.94
C GLU A 372 10.79 -17.45 20.66
N LEU A 373 9.66 -16.73 20.70
CA LEU A 373 9.13 -16.00 19.53
C LEU A 373 10.03 -14.87 19.05
N PHE A 374 10.73 -14.21 19.97
CA PHE A 374 11.64 -13.09 19.66
C PHE A 374 13.12 -13.49 19.65
N SER A 375 13.43 -14.78 19.82
CA SER A 375 14.80 -15.31 19.81
C SER A 375 15.71 -14.66 20.87
N ILE A 376 15.15 -14.41 22.05
CA ILE A 376 15.88 -13.87 23.20
C ILE A 376 16.62 -15.04 23.84
N THR A 377 17.95 -15.02 23.84
CA THR A 377 18.77 -16.03 24.51
C THR A 377 18.92 -15.66 25.99
N GLU A 378 18.78 -16.64 26.89
CA GLU A 378 19.18 -16.48 28.28
C GLU A 378 20.71 -16.46 28.31
N SER A 379 21.29 -15.33 28.71
CA SER A 379 22.73 -15.17 28.94
C SER A 379 23.14 -15.66 30.32
#